data_AF-A0A1R2BDD5-F1
#
_entry.id   AF-A0A1R2BDD5-F1
#
_cell.length_a   1.000
_cell.length_b   1.000
_cell.length_c   1.000
_cell.angle_alpha   90.00
_cell.angle_beta   90.00
_cell.angle_gamma   90.00
#
_symmetry.space_group_name_H-M   'P 1'
#
loop_
_entity.id
_entity.type
_entity.pdbx_description
1 polymer ?
#
loop_
_entity_poly.entity_id
_entity_poly.type
_entity_poly.pdbx_seq_one_letter_code
_entity_poly.pdbx_strand_id
1 'polypeptide(L)'
;MKVYVITILTLLLVSALDQYSNLKTQVGQSCATTDYMTITNFDVEPWPVVFTTTSVITLAVFVNQPGIGIGEITYGILKNQVWTYQSQEINSMFPQNTTEVFQYIMDWPSEPGNYAIQAIVEGMDVPPTIYACWIFIFSRSV
;
A
#
# COMPACT_ATOMS: atom_id res chain seq x y z
N MET A 1 33.30 22.11 -42.60
CA MET A 1 32.14 21.36 -42.07
C MET A 1 32.58 20.65 -40.80
N LYS A 2 32.36 21.23 -39.62
CA LYS A 2 32.65 20.61 -38.32
C LYS A 2 32.08 21.51 -37.23
N VAL A 3 31.63 20.87 -36.14
CA VAL A 3 31.12 21.46 -34.90
C VAL A 3 29.66 21.90 -34.99
N TYR A 4 28.70 21.02 -34.65
CA TYR A 4 27.41 21.33 -33.99
C TYR A 4 26.66 20.03 -33.58
N VAL A 5 27.35 19.05 -32.97
CA VAL A 5 26.69 17.77 -32.55
C VAL A 5 26.74 17.56 -31.03
N ILE A 6 27.38 18.45 -30.27
CA ILE A 6 27.66 18.20 -28.83
C ILE A 6 26.54 18.72 -27.91
N THR A 7 25.69 19.65 -28.37
CA THR A 7 24.70 20.31 -27.50
C THR A 7 23.37 19.57 -27.34
N ILE A 8 23.06 18.57 -28.17
CA ILE A 8 21.77 17.85 -28.11
C ILE A 8 21.81 16.71 -27.08
N LEU A 9 22.99 16.20 -26.73
CA LEU A 9 23.12 15.05 -25.82
C LEU A 9 22.89 15.42 -24.35
N THR A 10 23.10 16.68 -23.96
CA THR A 10 22.98 17.11 -22.55
C THR A 10 21.54 17.44 -22.13
N LEU A 11 20.64 17.78 -23.07
CA LEU A 11 19.23 18.05 -22.73
C LEU A 11 18.40 16.77 -22.50
N LEU A 12 18.80 15.63 -23.05
CA LEU A 12 18.08 14.35 -22.87
C LEU A 12 18.29 13.73 -21.47
N LEU A 13 19.32 14.16 -20.74
CA LEU A 13 19.62 13.65 -19.39
C LEU A 13 18.74 14.30 -18.30
N VAL A 14 18.25 15.52 -18.52
CA VAL A 14 17.44 16.24 -17.52
C VAL A 14 16.03 15.67 -17.47
N SER A 15 15.43 15.31 -18.61
CA SER A 15 14.10 14.71 -18.67
C SER A 15 14.02 13.28 -18.09
N ALA A 16 15.15 12.61 -17.92
CA ALA A 16 15.19 11.30 -17.29
C ALA A 16 15.13 11.40 -15.76
N LEU A 17 15.62 12.49 -15.15
CA LEU A 17 15.66 12.60 -13.68
C LEU A 17 14.26 12.71 -13.05
N ASP A 18 13.34 13.42 -13.69
CA ASP A 18 11.97 13.61 -13.20
C ASP A 18 11.10 12.34 -13.31
N GLN A 19 11.47 11.38 -14.15
CA GLN A 19 10.75 10.09 -14.25
C GLN A 19 11.08 9.11 -13.13
N TYR A 20 12.18 9.30 -12.39
CA TYR A 20 12.55 8.42 -11.26
C TYR A 20 11.96 8.85 -9.91
N SER A 21 11.45 10.09 -9.79
CA SER A 21 10.84 10.59 -8.55
C SER A 21 9.52 9.86 -8.18
N ASN A 22 8.91 9.12 -9.11
CA ASN A 22 7.64 8.44 -8.91
C ASN A 22 7.69 6.93 -9.18
N LEU A 23 8.88 6.32 -9.08
CA LEU A 23 8.94 4.90 -8.73
C LEU A 23 8.53 4.77 -7.26
N LYS A 24 7.24 5.00 -6.96
CA LYS A 24 6.63 4.53 -5.72
C LYS A 24 6.86 3.02 -5.71
N THR A 25 7.91 2.60 -5.02
CA THR A 25 8.16 1.18 -4.79
C THR A 25 7.01 0.68 -3.95
N GLN A 26 6.01 0.06 -4.60
CA GLN A 26 4.97 -0.66 -3.87
C GLN A 26 5.67 -1.63 -2.92
N VAL A 27 5.45 -1.44 -1.62
CA VAL A 27 6.15 -2.22 -0.62
C VAL A 27 5.31 -3.44 -0.32
N GLY A 28 5.88 -4.64 -0.50
CA GLY A 28 5.21 -5.89 -0.16
C GLY A 28 4.59 -6.62 -1.35
N GLN A 29 3.60 -7.45 -1.04
CA GLN A 29 2.93 -8.34 -1.97
C GLN A 29 1.53 -8.69 -1.49
N SER A 30 0.69 -9.14 -2.42
CA SER A 30 -0.61 -9.74 -2.10
C SER A 30 -0.44 -10.98 -1.24
N CYS A 31 -1.34 -11.16 -0.26
CA CYS A 31 -1.46 -12.38 0.54
C CYS A 31 -2.77 -13.11 0.21
N ALA A 32 -3.52 -13.60 1.21
CA ALA A 32 -4.75 -14.35 0.98
C ALA A 32 -5.85 -13.45 0.40
N THR A 33 -6.26 -13.69 -0.84
CA THR A 33 -7.30 -12.89 -1.51
C THR A 33 -8.33 -13.80 -2.15
N THR A 34 -9.57 -13.33 -2.19
CA THR A 34 -10.54 -13.83 -3.18
C THR A 34 -10.31 -13.10 -4.50
N ASP A 35 -11.05 -13.50 -5.54
CA ASP A 35 -11.08 -12.76 -6.80
C ASP A 35 -12.07 -11.59 -6.77
N TYR A 36 -12.71 -11.27 -5.64
CA TYR A 36 -13.75 -10.24 -5.56
C TYR A 36 -13.18 -8.82 -5.64
N MET A 37 -11.96 -8.65 -5.13
CA MET A 37 -11.22 -7.40 -5.19
C MET A 37 -9.73 -7.65 -5.43
N THR A 38 -9.05 -6.67 -6.02
CA THR A 38 -7.61 -6.72 -6.26
C THR A 38 -6.96 -5.44 -5.79
N ILE A 39 -5.94 -5.56 -4.94
CA ILE A 39 -5.14 -4.40 -4.53
C ILE A 39 -4.25 -4.02 -5.71
N THR A 40 -4.46 -2.81 -6.23
CA THR A 40 -3.73 -2.28 -7.38
C THR A 40 -2.60 -1.34 -6.97
N ASN A 41 -2.72 -0.73 -5.79
CA ASN A 41 -1.67 0.08 -5.20
C ASN A 41 -1.66 -0.08 -3.67
N PHE A 42 -0.44 -0.19 -3.13
CA PHE A 42 -0.20 -0.13 -1.69
C PHE A 42 1.03 0.74 -1.47
N ASP A 43 0.80 1.94 -0.93
CA ASP A 43 1.83 2.96 -0.75
C ASP A 43 1.89 3.40 0.71
N VAL A 44 3.10 3.69 1.19
CA VAL A 44 3.35 4.11 2.57
C VAL A 44 4.16 5.39 2.52
N GLU A 45 3.65 6.48 3.10
CA GLU A 45 4.32 7.78 3.05
C GLU A 45 4.47 8.39 4.46
N PRO A 46 5.69 8.71 4.93
CA PRO A 46 6.97 8.56 4.24
C PRO A 46 7.43 7.10 4.15
N TRP A 47 8.19 6.80 3.08
CA TRP A 47 8.97 5.57 2.93
C TRP A 47 10.44 5.88 2.63
N PRO A 48 11.42 5.18 3.25
CA PRO A 48 11.26 4.20 4.32
C PRO A 48 10.57 4.77 5.56
N VAL A 49 9.89 3.89 6.30
CA VAL A 49 9.20 4.27 7.53
C VAL A 49 10.15 5.01 8.47
N VAL A 50 9.73 6.21 8.91
CA VAL A 50 10.43 6.95 9.96
C VAL A 50 9.84 6.53 11.29
N PHE A 51 10.60 5.75 12.05
CA PHE A 51 10.16 5.25 13.35
C PHE A 51 9.82 6.39 14.32
N THR A 52 8.94 6.11 15.29
CA THR A 52 8.41 7.12 16.25
C THR A 52 7.59 8.25 15.63
N THR A 53 7.25 8.12 14.35
CA THR A 53 6.33 9.00 13.63
C THR A 53 5.22 8.18 13.00
N THR A 54 4.29 8.84 12.33
CA THR A 54 3.19 8.22 11.61
C THR A 54 3.49 8.16 10.11
N SER A 55 2.99 7.14 9.42
CA SER A 55 2.87 7.18 7.96
C SER A 55 1.42 7.13 7.54
N VAL A 56 1.14 7.68 6.36
CA VAL A 56 -0.12 7.48 5.64
C VAL A 56 0.05 6.26 4.75
N ILE A 57 -0.79 5.25 4.97
CA ILE A 57 -0.97 4.13 4.06
C ILE A 57 -2.05 4.53 3.06
N THR A 58 -1.73 4.47 1.77
CA THR A 58 -2.71 4.62 0.68
C THR A 58 -2.92 3.26 0.03
N LEU A 59 -4.14 2.75 0.13
CA LEU A 59 -4.58 1.46 -0.39
C LEU A 59 -5.56 1.70 -1.53
N ALA A 60 -5.20 1.32 -2.76
CA ALA A 60 -6.12 1.33 -3.90
C ALA A 60 -6.58 -0.08 -4.22
N VAL A 61 -7.89 -0.28 -4.30
CA VAL A 61 -8.54 -1.56 -4.52
C VAL A 61 -9.44 -1.49 -5.74
N PHE A 62 -9.28 -2.41 -6.67
CA PHE A 62 -10.15 -2.57 -7.83
C PHE A 62 -11.23 -3.62 -7.53
N VAL A 63 -12.49 -3.29 -7.83
CA VAL A 63 -13.65 -4.14 -7.55
C VAL A 63 -13.96 -5.02 -8.76
N ASN A 64 -13.72 -6.33 -8.64
CA ASN A 64 -13.84 -7.27 -9.76
C ASN A 64 -15.26 -7.83 -9.93
N GLN A 65 -16.05 -7.90 -8.86
CA GLN A 65 -17.38 -8.53 -8.85
C GLN A 65 -18.48 -7.51 -8.52
N PRO A 66 -19.72 -7.71 -8.99
CA PRO A 66 -20.84 -6.83 -8.66
C PRO A 66 -21.38 -7.12 -7.25
N GLY A 67 -22.03 -6.11 -6.65
CA GLY A 67 -22.71 -6.26 -5.36
C GLY A 67 -21.76 -6.48 -4.19
N ILE A 68 -20.51 -6.02 -4.30
CA ILE A 68 -19.51 -6.15 -3.24
C ILE A 68 -19.61 -4.96 -2.28
N GLY A 69 -19.55 -5.27 -0.99
CA GLY A 69 -19.55 -4.28 0.07
C GLY A 69 -18.41 -4.51 1.05
N ILE A 70 -17.63 -3.45 1.32
CA ILE A 70 -16.53 -3.51 2.29
C ILE A 70 -17.10 -3.12 3.65
N GLY A 71 -16.92 -4.00 4.63
CA GLY A 71 -17.29 -3.75 6.03
C GLY A 71 -16.19 -2.96 6.73
N GLU A 72 -14.99 -3.50 6.74
CA GLU A 72 -13.83 -2.88 7.37
C GLU A 72 -12.53 -3.16 6.61
N ILE A 73 -11.53 -2.34 6.90
CA ILE A 73 -10.14 -2.60 6.53
C ILE A 73 -9.34 -2.75 7.81
N THR A 74 -8.77 -3.94 8.01
CA THR A 74 -7.98 -4.27 9.20
C THR A 74 -6.50 -4.16 8.90
N TYR A 75 -5.79 -3.39 9.71
CA TYR A 75 -4.35 -3.19 9.65
C TYR A 75 -3.68 -3.90 10.83
N GLY A 76 -2.80 -4.85 10.54
CA GLY A 76 -2.08 -5.66 11.52
C GLY A 76 -0.59 -5.33 11.55
N ILE A 77 -0.02 -5.30 12.76
CA ILE A 77 1.43 -5.23 13.01
C ILE A 77 1.85 -6.47 13.78
N LEU A 78 2.74 -7.27 13.19
CA LEU A 78 3.38 -8.41 13.84
C LEU A 78 4.72 -8.01 14.43
N LYS A 79 4.90 -8.28 15.72
CA LYS A 79 6.19 -8.21 16.41
C LYS A 79 6.32 -9.35 17.40
N ASN A 80 7.46 -10.02 17.44
CA ASN A 80 7.72 -11.11 18.40
C ASN A 80 6.60 -12.16 18.42
N GLN A 81 6.10 -12.54 17.24
CA GLN A 81 4.99 -13.50 17.06
C GLN A 81 3.61 -13.05 17.61
N VAL A 82 3.49 -11.79 18.05
CA VAL A 82 2.23 -11.20 18.50
C VAL A 82 1.73 -10.19 17.48
N TRP A 83 0.49 -10.36 17.03
CA TRP A 83 -0.20 -9.40 16.18
C TRP A 83 -0.95 -8.37 17.02
N THR A 84 -0.84 -7.10 16.63
CA THR A 84 -1.70 -6.01 17.10
C THR A 84 -2.49 -5.49 15.91
N TYR A 85 -3.79 -5.26 16.09
CA TYR A 85 -4.69 -4.86 15.00
C TYR A 85 -5.35 -3.52 15.28
N GLN A 86 -5.60 -2.77 14.21
CA GLN A 86 -6.45 -1.60 14.17
C GLN A 86 -7.37 -1.71 12.96
N SER A 87 -8.61 -1.25 13.07
CA SER A 87 -9.59 -1.35 12.00
C SER A 87 -10.10 0.02 11.58
N GLN A 88 -10.40 0.14 10.29
CA GLN A 88 -11.11 1.26 9.70
C GLN A 88 -12.46 0.75 9.20
N GLU A 89 -13.55 1.18 9.84
CA GLU A 89 -14.90 0.89 9.36
C GLU A 89 -15.18 1.63 8.05
N ILE A 90 -15.72 0.91 7.06
CA ILE A 90 -16.08 1.43 5.74
C ILE A 90 -17.60 1.33 5.52
N ASN A 91 -18.19 0.17 5.82
CA ASN A 91 -19.63 -0.12 5.76
C ASN A 91 -20.33 0.42 4.50
N SER A 92 -19.72 0.21 3.34
CA SER A 92 -20.15 0.80 2.08
C SER A 92 -20.13 -0.21 0.93
N MET A 93 -21.09 -0.04 0.00
CA MET A 93 -21.20 -0.82 -1.23
C MET A 93 -20.44 -0.13 -2.35
N PHE A 94 -19.75 -0.91 -3.18
CA PHE A 94 -18.96 -0.39 -4.30
C PHE A 94 -19.39 -1.01 -5.63
N PRO A 95 -19.51 -0.22 -6.71
CA PRO A 95 -19.83 -0.75 -8.03
C PRO A 95 -18.70 -1.60 -8.60
N GLN A 96 -19.03 -2.60 -9.42
CA GLN A 96 -18.04 -3.37 -10.17
C GLN A 96 -17.24 -2.46 -11.12
N ASN A 97 -15.99 -2.83 -11.40
CA ASN A 97 -15.07 -2.14 -12.31
C ASN A 97 -14.71 -0.72 -11.89
N THR A 98 -14.74 -0.46 -10.57
CA THR A 98 -14.28 0.79 -9.98
C THR A 98 -12.99 0.57 -9.22
N THR A 99 -12.20 1.65 -9.07
CA THR A 99 -11.03 1.68 -8.19
C THR A 99 -11.35 2.60 -7.03
N GLU A 100 -11.28 2.05 -5.83
CA GLU A 100 -11.52 2.76 -4.58
C GLU A 100 -10.19 2.99 -3.88
N VAL A 101 -10.06 4.16 -3.25
CA VAL A 101 -8.82 4.56 -2.58
C VAL A 101 -9.11 4.85 -1.12
N PHE A 102 -8.43 4.13 -0.24
CA PHE A 102 -8.52 4.26 1.20
C PHE A 102 -7.20 4.80 1.74
N GLN A 103 -7.30 5.66 2.76
CA GLN A 103 -6.16 6.19 3.47
C GLN A 103 -6.27 5.89 4.96
N TYR A 104 -5.16 5.46 5.55
CA TYR A 104 -5.05 5.15 6.96
C TYR A 104 -3.76 5.74 7.55
N ILE A 105 -3.85 6.34 8.73
CA ILE A 105 -2.68 6.83 9.45
C ILE A 105 -2.20 5.73 10.38
N MET A 106 -1.02 5.19 10.11
CA MET A 106 -0.41 4.13 10.91
C MET A 106 0.65 4.69 11.85
N ASP A 107 0.52 4.35 13.14
CA ASP A 107 1.54 4.61 14.16
C ASP A 107 2.58 3.48 14.16
N TRP A 108 3.85 3.84 13.93
CA TRP A 108 4.92 2.85 13.87
C TRP A 108 5.49 2.53 15.25
N PRO A 109 5.79 1.24 15.53
CA PRO A 109 6.47 0.85 16.75
C PRO A 109 7.79 1.59 16.96
N SER A 110 8.04 2.00 18.21
CA SER A 110 9.24 2.76 18.60
C SER A 110 10.43 1.88 18.99
N GLU A 111 10.26 0.57 19.05
CA GLU A 111 11.31 -0.36 19.46
C GLU A 111 12.07 -0.94 18.25
N PRO A 112 13.36 -1.27 18.37
CA PRO A 112 14.09 -2.03 17.34
C PRO A 112 13.50 -3.42 17.13
N GLY A 113 13.61 -3.94 15.91
CA GLY A 113 13.13 -5.29 15.59
C GLY A 113 12.71 -5.48 14.15
N ASN A 114 12.28 -6.70 13.85
CA ASN A 114 11.65 -7.06 12.57
C ASN A 114 10.14 -7.04 12.74
N TYR A 115 9.47 -6.45 11.76
CA TYR A 115 8.03 -6.23 11.75
C TYR A 115 7.43 -6.78 10.47
N ALA A 116 6.25 -7.37 10.57
CA ALA A 116 5.40 -7.60 9.40
C ALA A 116 4.15 -6.74 9.52
N ILE A 117 3.73 -6.16 8.41
CA ILE A 117 2.54 -5.33 8.32
C ILE A 117 1.58 -5.99 7.36
N GLN A 118 0.32 -6.05 7.76
CA GLN A 118 -0.75 -6.62 6.97
C GLN A 118 -1.88 -5.61 6.84
N ALA A 119 -2.48 -5.52 5.67
CA ALA A 119 -3.77 -4.87 5.47
C ALA A 119 -4.73 -5.90 4.88
N ILE A 120 -5.93 -6.00 5.45
CA ILE A 120 -6.97 -6.96 5.08
C ILE A 120 -8.23 -6.16 4.74
N VAL A 121 -8.79 -6.38 3.56
CA VAL A 121 -10.06 -5.78 3.13
C VAL A 121 -11.14 -6.83 3.35
N GLU A 122 -12.08 -6.55 4.25
CA GLU A 122 -13.09 -7.50 4.71
C GLU A 122 -14.48 -7.09 4.21
N GLY A 123 -15.27 -8.09 3.83
CA GLY A 123 -16.64 -7.91 3.39
C GLY A 123 -17.62 -7.55 4.50
N MET A 124 -18.80 -7.08 4.10
CA MET A 124 -19.93 -6.84 5.02
C MET A 124 -20.71 -8.13 5.37
N ASP A 125 -20.30 -9.28 4.87
CA ASP A 125 -20.91 -10.58 5.17
C ASP A 125 -20.57 -11.09 6.58
N VAL A 126 -21.34 -12.08 7.06
CA VAL A 126 -21.15 -12.67 8.39
C VAL A 126 -21.11 -14.20 8.26
N PRO A 127 -19.94 -14.85 8.49
CA PRO A 127 -18.65 -14.25 8.84
C PRO A 127 -18.06 -13.43 7.68
N PRO A 128 -17.21 -12.42 7.96
CA PRO A 128 -16.64 -11.57 6.92
C PRO A 128 -15.71 -12.37 6.00
N THR A 129 -15.91 -12.21 4.69
CA THR A 129 -15.00 -12.75 3.68
C THR A 129 -13.82 -11.81 3.48
N ILE A 130 -12.60 -12.35 3.46
CA ILE A 130 -11.39 -11.58 3.11
C ILE A 130 -11.35 -11.37 1.60
N TYR A 131 -11.67 -10.17 1.13
CA TYR A 131 -11.65 -9.87 -0.30
C TYR A 131 -10.24 -9.72 -0.83
N ALA A 132 -9.42 -8.95 -0.13
CA ALA A 132 -8.03 -8.74 -0.50
C ALA A 132 -7.13 -8.58 0.73
N CYS A 133 -5.84 -8.81 0.53
CA CYS A 133 -4.83 -8.85 1.58
C CYS A 133 -3.51 -8.38 1.00
N TRP A 134 -2.81 -7.52 1.73
CA TRP A 134 -1.45 -7.11 1.40
C TRP A 134 -0.54 -7.27 2.60
N ILE A 135 0.70 -7.71 2.37
CA ILE A 135 1.69 -7.89 3.42
C ILE A 135 3.06 -7.38 2.99
N PHE A 136 3.75 -6.70 3.91
CA PHE A 136 5.16 -6.36 3.74
C PHE A 136 5.93 -6.54 5.05
N ILE A 137 7.26 -6.64 4.93
CA ILE A 137 8.17 -6.83 6.06
C ILE A 137 9.18 -5.71 6.04
N PHE A 138 9.52 -5.18 7.20
CA PHE A 138 10.58 -4.20 7.35
C PHE A 138 11.31 -4.40 8.68
N SER A 139 12.51 -3.83 8.79
CA SER A 139 13.33 -3.93 9.98
C SER A 139 13.79 -2.55 10.44
N ARG A 140 13.85 -2.40 11.77
CA ARG A 140 14.51 -1.27 12.42
C ARG A 140 15.86 -1.72 12.95
N SER A 141 16.92 -1.17 12.38
CA SER A 141 18.25 -1.23 13.00
C SER A 141 18.36 -0.14 14.09
N VAL A 142 19.22 -0.39 15.08
CA VAL A 142 19.42 0.47 16.27
C VAL A 142 19.84 1.88 15.89
#